data_AF-A0A9X3RZM6-F1
#
_entry.id   AF-A0A9X3RZM6-F1
#
_cell.length_a   1.000
_cell.length_b   1.000
_cell.length_c   1.000
_cell.angle_alpha   90.00
_cell.angle_beta   90.00
_cell.angle_gamma   90.00
#
_symmetry.space_group_name_H-M   'P 1'
#
loop_
_entity.id
_entity.type
_entity.pdbx_description
1 polymer ?
#
loop_
_entity_poly.entity_id
_entity_poly.type
_entity_poly.pdbx_seq_one_letter_code
_entity_poly.pdbx_strand_id
1 'polypeptide(L)' 'MPPVRVIVTGPEEAADFNTEFWCGGELMAITVLHDGQLHLRIDPRRDGEPWLIETTSLGRALESAAHQIAEY' A
#
# COMPACT_ATOMS: atom_id res chain seq x y z
N MET A 1 -0.29 -13.76 -10.19
CA MET A 1 -0.20 -12.29 -10.18
C MET A 1 1.17 -11.88 -9.68
N PRO A 2 1.71 -10.72 -10.11
CA PRO A 2 2.93 -10.17 -9.54
C PRO A 2 2.74 -9.90 -8.03
N PRO A 3 3.79 -10.06 -7.21
CA PRO A 3 3.72 -9.75 -5.79
C PRO A 3 3.47 -8.25 -5.58
N VAL A 4 2.88 -7.91 -4.44
CA VAL A 4 2.67 -6.52 -4.04
C VAL A 4 4.00 -5.92 -3.58
N ARG A 5 4.39 -4.80 -4.19
CA ARG A 5 5.54 -4.00 -3.77
C ARG A 5 5.08 -2.79 -2.98
N VAL A 6 5.84 -2.42 -1.96
CA VAL A 6 5.54 -1.27 -1.09
C VAL A 6 6.62 -0.23 -1.21
N ILE A 7 6.21 1.03 -1.39
CA ILE A 7 7.10 2.18 -1.57
C ILE A 7 6.61 3.35 -0.72
N VAL A 8 7.52 4.00 -0.01
CA VAL A 8 7.33 5.36 0.52
C VAL A 8 8.00 6.33 -0.45
N THR A 9 7.26 7.30 -0.98
CA THR A 9 7.76 8.20 -2.04
C THR A 9 8.66 9.33 -1.51
N GLY A 10 8.58 9.64 -0.21
CA GLY A 10 9.41 10.64 0.44
C GLY A 10 9.09 10.86 1.92
N PRO A 11 9.86 11.72 2.62
CA PRO A 11 9.65 12.03 4.04
C PRO A 11 8.31 12.70 4.35
N GLU A 12 7.79 13.51 3.42
CA GLU A 12 6.48 14.17 3.58
C GLU A 12 5.37 13.10 3.58
N GLU A 13 5.45 12.15 2.65
CA GLU A 13 4.50 11.05 2.56
C GLU A 13 4.61 10.09 3.75
N ALA A 14 5.82 9.84 4.25
CA ALA A 14 6.01 9.08 5.48
C ALA A 14 5.32 9.76 6.68
N ALA A 15 5.48 11.08 6.82
CA ALA A 15 4.85 11.86 7.89
C ALA A 15 3.31 11.84 7.81
N ASP A 16 2.77 11.75 6.59
CA ASP A 16 1.34 11.57 6.33
C ASP A 16 0.87 10.10 6.40
N PHE A 17 1.76 9.17 6.77
CA PHE A 17 1.51 7.73 6.83
C PHE A 17 1.10 7.12 5.48
N ASN A 18 1.59 7.69 4.39
CA ASN A 18 1.32 7.26 3.02
C ASN A 18 2.41 6.29 2.52
N THR A 19 2.00 5.04 2.28
CA THR A 19 2.80 4.03 1.57
C THR A 19 2.00 3.50 0.39
N GLU A 20 2.64 3.40 -0.76
CA GLU A 20 2.02 2.94 -1.99
C GLU A 20 2.19 1.43 -2.18
N PHE A 21 1.11 0.74 -2.52
CA PHE A 21 1.08 -0.69 -2.80
C PHE A 21 0.88 -0.89 -4.30
N TRP A 22 1.88 -1.47 -4.95
CA TRP A 22 1.94 -1.67 -6.39
C TRP A 22 1.81 -3.13 -6.75
N CYS A 23 0.88 -3.47 -7.65
CA CYS A 23 0.77 -4.79 -8.25
C CYS A 23 1.18 -4.71 -9.72
N GLY A 24 2.37 -5.23 -10.05
CA GLY A 24 2.94 -5.07 -11.39
C GLY A 24 3.33 -3.62 -11.66
N GLY A 25 2.67 -2.96 -12.60
CA GLY A 25 2.88 -1.56 -12.97
C GLY A 25 1.76 -0.61 -12.54
N GLU A 26 0.79 -1.11 -11.77
CA GLU A 26 -0.40 -0.36 -11.38
C GLU A 26 -0.43 -0.13 -9.86
N LEU A 27 -0.75 1.10 -9.47
CA LEU A 27 -1.02 1.46 -8.08
C LEU A 27 -2.37 0.86 -7.68
N MET A 28 -2.34 0.07 -6.62
CA MET A 28 -3.48 -0.71 -6.15
C MET A 28 -4.10 -0.08 -4.90
N ALA A 29 -3.25 0.33 -3.97
CA ALA A 29 -3.68 0.86 -2.69
C ALA A 29 -2.65 1.84 -2.12
N ILE A 30 -3.10 2.63 -1.16
CA ILE A 30 -2.25 3.52 -0.38
C ILE A 30 -2.67 3.41 1.09
N THR A 31 -1.72 3.43 2.02
CA THR A 31 -2.07 3.63 3.43
C THR A 31 -2.50 5.07 3.66
N VAL A 32 -3.48 5.27 4.53
CA VAL A 32 -3.94 6.60 4.93
C VAL A 32 -4.21 6.59 6.42
N LEU A 33 -3.89 7.69 7.11
CA LEU A 33 -4.34 7.88 8.48
C LEU A 33 -5.80 8.38 8.46
N HIS A 34 -6.70 7.60 9.03
CA HIS A 34 -8.12 7.95 9.14
C HIS A 34 -8.59 7.71 10.57
N ASP A 35 -9.19 8.72 11.20
CA ASP A 35 -9.63 8.69 12.60
C ASP A 35 -8.54 8.18 13.58
N GLY A 36 -7.29 8.57 13.33
CA GLY A 36 -6.13 8.19 14.16
C GLY A 36 -5.70 6.72 14.03
N GLN A 37 -6.19 6.00 13.02
CA GLN A 37 -5.83 4.62 12.71
C GLN A 37 -5.27 4.52 11.29
N LEU A 38 -4.31 3.62 11.10
CA LEU A 38 -3.74 3.37 9.78
C LEU A 38 -4.66 2.44 8.99
N HIS A 39 -5.17 2.93 7.85
CA HIS A 39 -6.07 2.20 6.98
C HIS A 39 -5.39 1.91 5.64
N LEU A 40 -5.73 0.79 5.01
CA LEU A 40 -5.38 0.53 3.62
C LEU A 40 -6.55 0.95 2.72
N ARG A 41 -6.39 2.02 1.94
CA ARG A 41 -7.36 2.43 0.93
C ARG A 41 -7.03 1.73 -0.39
N ILE A 42 -7.92 0.88 -0.86
CA ILE A 42 -7.79 0.18 -2.16
C ILE A 42 -8.62 0.94 -3.19
N ASP A 43 -7.98 1.36 -4.27
CA ASP A 43 -8.66 2.04 -5.38
C ASP A 43 -9.10 1.01 -6.44
N PRO A 44 -10.22 1.24 -7.15
CA PRO A 44 -10.64 0.37 -8.24
C PRO A 44 -9.55 0.24 -9.32
N ARG A 45 -9.41 -0.93 -9.94
CA ARG A 45 -8.52 -1.08 -11.09
C ARG A 45 -8.98 -0.20 -12.23
N ARG A 46 -8.02 0.21 -13.06
CA ARG A 46 -8.29 1.05 -14.24
C ARG A 46 -9.19 0.37 -15.27
N ASP A 47 -9.17 -0.96 -15.33
CA ASP A 47 -10.00 -1.77 -16.23
C ASP A 47 -11.40 -2.08 -15.66
N GLY A 48 -11.70 -1.66 -14.42
CA GLY A 48 -12.98 -1.90 -13.76
C GLY A 48 -13.13 -3.30 -13.17
N GLU A 49 -12.16 -4.20 -13.38
CA GLU A 49 -12.13 -5.53 -12.76
C GLU A 49 -11.69 -5.45 -11.30
N PRO A 50 -12.03 -6.44 -10.45
CA PRO A 50 -11.53 -6.47 -9.08
C PRO A 50 -10.02 -6.76 -9.03
N TRP A 51 -9.39 -6.33 -7.95
CA TRP A 51 -8.06 -6.82 -7.56
C TRP A 51 -8.15 -8.25 -7.03
N LEU A 52 -7.27 -9.14 -7.48
CA LEU A 52 -7.16 -10.53 -6.99
C LEU A 52 -5.78 -10.80 -6.36
N ILE A 53 -5.54 -10.29 -5.16
CA ILE A 53 -4.22 -10.33 -4.55
C ILE A 53 -4.02 -11.64 -3.78
N GLU A 54 -2.84 -12.26 -3.91
CA GLU A 54 -2.50 -13.40 -3.07
C GLU A 54 -2.29 -12.94 -1.63
N THR A 55 -2.98 -13.59 -0.69
CA THR A 55 -3.11 -13.14 0.70
C THR A 55 -1.78 -13.07 1.45
N THR A 56 -0.85 -13.97 1.19
CA THR A 56 0.48 -13.97 1.82
C THR A 56 1.30 -12.78 1.34
N SER A 57 1.24 -12.47 0.05
CA SER A 57 1.88 -11.28 -0.51
C SER A 57 1.30 -10.00 0.06
N LEU A 58 -0.02 -9.93 0.27
CA LEU A 58 -0.65 -8.77 0.90
C LEU A 58 -0.20 -8.61 2.35
N GLY A 59 -0.17 -9.70 3.13
CA GLY A 59 0.29 -9.67 4.52
C GLY A 59 1.72 -9.15 4.65
N ARG A 60 2.64 -9.65 3.83
CA ARG A 60 4.04 -9.19 3.81
C ARG A 60 4.16 -7.72 3.40
N ALA A 61 3.33 -7.27 2.47
CA ALA A 61 3.31 -5.87 2.06
C ALA A 61 2.85 -4.96 3.21
N LEU A 62 1.81 -5.34 3.95
CA LEU A 62 1.35 -4.58 5.12
C LEU A 62 2.42 -4.47 6.21
N GLU A 63 3.12 -5.57 6.51
CA GLU A 63 4.26 -5.55 7.44
C GLU A 63 5.38 -4.62 6.97
N SER A 64 5.71 -4.68 5.67
CA SER A 64 6.74 -3.81 5.09
C SER A 64 6.36 -2.34 5.13
N ALA A 65 5.08 -1.99 4.88
CA ALA A 65 4.59 -0.63 4.97
C ALA A 65 4.74 -0.05 6.38
N ALA A 66 4.31 -0.80 7.39
CA ALA A 66 4.45 -0.39 8.79
C ALA A 66 5.92 -0.19 9.19
N HIS A 67 6.81 -1.06 8.71
CA HIS A 67 8.25 -0.92 8.96
C HIS A 67 8.84 0.31 8.28
N GLN A 68 8.57 0.51 6.99
CA GLN A 68 9.08 1.66 6.25
C GLN A 68 8.61 2.99 6.85
N ILE A 69 7.33 3.11 7.22
CA ILE A 69 6.81 4.32 7.89
C ILE A 69 7.53 4.60 9.21
N ALA A 70 7.88 3.55 9.98
CA ALA A 70 8.55 3.71 11.27
C ALA A 70 10.05 4.03 11.16
N GLU A 71 10.68 3.69 10.02
CA GLU A 71 12.11 3.91 9.79
C GLU A 71 12.44 5.23 9.09
N TYR A 72 11.47 5.85 8.41
CA TYR A 72 11.60 7.17 7.78
C TYR A 72 11.55 8.31 8.82
#